data_AF-A0A182PD04-F1
#
_entry.id   AF-A0A182PD04-F1
#
_cell.length_a   1.000
_cell.length_b   1.000
_cell.length_c   1.000
_cell.angle_alpha   90.00
_cell.angle_beta   90.00
_cell.angle_gamma   90.00
#
_symmetry.space_group_name_H-M   'P 1'
#
loop_
_entity.id
_entity.type
_entity.pdbx_description
1 polymer ?
#
loop_
_entity_poly.entity_id
_entity_poly.type
_entity_poly.pdbx_seq_one_letter_code
_entity_poly.pdbx_strand_id
1 'polypeptide(L)'
;MTTASDDGPSDTKMSRLLKLAQKFNCFYLNGFMKGDCRPFVVDGHQVGLVSQNVIEQLLKYPEVFHIRAPEHGKQNIVELNPAFRDYNTRSQQVDRILREFREQGMFVALKGWRDECYDVKSSTGSLLKMDRSATCLFGVRNYGVEINGYVRHPTKGLCIWLQQRSDTKQTWPGKWDNMVSGGLAVGYGVLETAIKEAAEEASIPGHLIKNLVSAGCVSFFFESERGLFPNTEFVYDLELPEDFVPDNSDGEVQNFQLLPAHECLERVFMPDFKTTSCPVVIDFLIRHGIITPENESNFTQVIELLHVPLQSLYTYRTPNEGTANAKPAITNQRDLNSSNNKNSIENVLLCRRLLRGRVEPVLRNGNVNRDGQTDQRRQPGRVLQHDAGCNAQTEVGEVARKVGILVAPLVRRI
;
A
#
# COMPACT_ATOMS: atom_id res chain seq x y z
N MET A 1 -58.59 16.55 2.35
CA MET A 1 -57.59 16.78 1.30
C MET A 1 -56.23 16.57 1.92
N THR A 2 -55.72 15.35 1.79
CA THR A 2 -54.41 14.89 2.26
C THR A 2 -53.40 15.16 1.16
N THR A 3 -52.45 16.05 1.39
CA THR A 3 -51.28 16.22 0.51
C THR A 3 -50.20 15.29 1.00
N ALA A 4 -50.00 14.19 0.27
CA ALA A 4 -48.86 13.31 0.40
C ALA A 4 -47.59 14.09 0.06
N SER A 5 -46.60 14.06 0.96
CA SER A 5 -45.24 14.46 0.68
C SER A 5 -44.58 13.41 -0.21
N ASP A 6 -44.17 13.88 -1.38
CA ASP A 6 -43.44 13.18 -2.43
C ASP A 6 -41.99 12.95 -1.99
N ASP A 7 -41.71 11.80 -1.35
CA ASP A 7 -40.34 11.34 -1.10
C ASP A 7 -39.82 10.65 -2.37
N GLY A 8 -39.14 11.44 -3.21
CA GLY A 8 -38.34 10.92 -4.31
C GLY A 8 -37.21 9.99 -3.82
N PRO A 9 -36.67 9.10 -4.67
CA PRO A 9 -35.64 8.16 -4.27
C PRO A 9 -34.42 8.93 -3.76
N SER A 10 -34.00 8.64 -2.52
CA SER A 10 -32.81 9.26 -1.94
C SER A 10 -31.61 8.89 -2.81
N ASP A 11 -31.10 9.88 -3.54
CA ASP A 11 -29.84 9.79 -4.24
C ASP A 11 -28.79 9.47 -3.16
N THR A 12 -28.33 8.22 -3.11
CA THR A 12 -27.59 7.70 -1.96
C THR A 12 -26.25 8.41 -1.91
N LYS A 13 -26.20 9.50 -1.14
CA LYS A 13 -25.06 10.40 -1.03
C LYS A 13 -23.83 9.60 -0.60
N MET A 14 -22.81 9.62 -1.46
CA MET A 14 -21.52 8.98 -1.21
C MET A 14 -21.00 9.25 0.20
N SER A 15 -20.65 8.19 0.93
CA SER A 15 -20.17 8.24 2.30
C SER A 15 -18.84 8.99 2.44
N ARG A 16 -18.50 9.39 3.67
CA ARG A 16 -17.19 10.00 3.98
C ARG A 16 -16.05 9.01 3.73
N LEU A 17 -16.25 7.74 4.06
CA LEU A 17 -15.26 6.68 3.82
C LEU A 17 -15.03 6.46 2.34
N LEU A 18 -16.08 6.38 1.52
CA LEU A 18 -15.92 6.22 0.09
C LEU A 18 -15.21 7.43 -0.54
N LYS A 19 -15.52 8.67 -0.11
CA LYS A 19 -14.78 9.87 -0.55
C LYS A 19 -13.29 9.76 -0.22
N LEU A 20 -12.96 9.31 0.99
CA LEU A 20 -11.57 9.15 1.42
C LEU A 20 -10.89 8.03 0.61
N ALA A 21 -11.58 6.93 0.37
CA ALA A 21 -11.09 5.83 -0.45
C ALA A 21 -10.82 6.22 -1.91
N GLN A 22 -11.68 7.06 -2.48
CA GLN A 22 -11.44 7.64 -3.80
C GLN A 22 -10.26 8.62 -3.79
N LYS A 23 -10.03 9.34 -2.69
CA LYS A 23 -8.91 10.28 -2.55
C LYS A 23 -7.56 9.57 -2.61
N PHE A 24 -7.36 8.52 -1.83
CA PHE A 24 -6.09 7.75 -1.88
C PHE A 24 -5.98 6.82 -3.10
N ASN A 25 -7.03 6.73 -3.94
CA ASN A 25 -7.04 6.05 -5.23
C ASN A 25 -7.30 6.98 -6.43
N CYS A 26 -6.98 8.27 -6.28
CA CYS A 26 -7.32 9.28 -7.29
C CYS A 26 -6.72 8.93 -8.66
N PHE A 27 -5.52 8.34 -8.71
CA PHE A 27 -4.90 7.90 -9.96
C PHE A 27 -5.60 6.67 -10.52
N TYR A 28 -5.82 5.63 -9.71
CA TYR A 28 -6.49 4.41 -10.17
C TYR A 28 -7.83 4.71 -10.86
N LEU A 29 -8.62 5.60 -10.25
CA LEU A 29 -9.97 5.90 -10.71
C LEU A 29 -10.02 6.87 -11.89
N ASN A 30 -9.14 7.89 -11.88
CA ASN A 30 -9.23 9.00 -12.83
C ASN A 30 -7.99 9.12 -13.74
N GLY A 31 -6.79 9.00 -13.17
CA GLY A 31 -5.53 9.18 -13.91
C GLY A 31 -5.23 8.02 -14.86
N PHE A 32 -5.34 6.79 -14.38
CA PHE A 32 -5.03 5.57 -15.12
C PHE A 32 -5.87 5.45 -16.41
N MET A 33 -7.16 5.79 -16.33
CA MET A 33 -8.08 5.70 -17.47
C MET A 33 -7.86 6.76 -18.54
N LYS A 34 -7.17 7.88 -18.25
CA LYS A 34 -6.85 8.89 -19.27
C LYS A 34 -5.85 8.37 -20.29
N GLY A 35 -4.99 7.42 -19.89
CA GLY A 35 -4.00 6.83 -20.79
C GLY A 35 -2.87 7.79 -21.17
N ASP A 36 -2.60 8.80 -20.33
CA ASP A 36 -1.53 9.79 -20.56
C ASP A 36 -0.15 9.27 -20.14
N CYS A 37 -0.11 8.20 -19.36
CA CYS A 37 1.14 7.54 -18.97
C CYS A 37 1.56 6.50 -20.01
N ARG A 38 2.86 6.19 -20.03
CA ARG A 38 3.45 5.13 -20.86
C ARG A 38 4.06 4.04 -19.97
N PRO A 39 3.96 2.75 -20.35
CA PRO A 39 4.65 1.69 -19.64
C PRO A 39 6.15 1.97 -19.51
N PHE A 40 6.68 1.87 -18.29
CA PHE A 40 8.13 1.80 -18.06
C PHE A 40 8.57 0.34 -18.11
N VAL A 41 9.45 0.02 -19.05
CA VAL A 41 9.88 -1.35 -19.35
C VAL A 41 11.36 -1.50 -19.06
N VAL A 42 11.70 -2.56 -18.33
CA VAL A 42 13.08 -2.95 -18.05
C VAL A 42 13.19 -4.44 -18.34
N ASP A 43 14.13 -4.82 -19.20
CA ASP A 43 14.40 -6.24 -19.52
C ASP A 43 13.14 -6.99 -20.00
N GLY A 44 12.34 -6.35 -20.86
CA GLY A 44 11.08 -6.89 -21.39
C GLY A 44 9.89 -6.90 -20.42
N HIS A 45 10.07 -6.45 -19.17
CA HIS A 45 9.02 -6.43 -18.15
C HIS A 45 8.55 -5.01 -17.86
N GLN A 46 7.24 -4.80 -17.84
CA GLN A 46 6.69 -3.55 -17.30
C GLN A 46 6.90 -3.49 -15.78
N VAL A 47 7.58 -2.44 -15.34
CA VAL A 47 7.89 -2.21 -13.91
C VAL A 47 7.25 -0.93 -13.36
N GLY A 48 6.65 -0.11 -14.23
CA GLY A 48 6.03 1.14 -13.82
C GLY A 48 5.26 1.85 -14.93
N LEU A 49 4.97 3.13 -14.68
CA LEU A 49 4.29 4.07 -15.56
C LEU A 49 4.97 5.43 -15.52
N VAL A 50 5.26 6.01 -16.69
CA VAL A 50 5.90 7.32 -16.81
C VAL A 50 4.89 8.33 -17.35
N SER A 51 4.75 9.47 -16.69
CA SER A 51 3.90 10.57 -17.16
C SER A 51 4.57 11.34 -18.29
N GLN A 52 3.77 12.07 -19.09
CA GLN A 52 4.26 12.83 -20.24
C GLN A 52 5.37 13.84 -19.88
N ASN A 53 5.24 14.55 -18.75
CA ASN A 53 6.26 15.50 -18.28
C ASN A 53 7.60 14.81 -18.02
N VAL A 54 7.60 13.62 -17.40
CA VAL A 54 8.84 12.87 -17.16
C VAL A 54 9.41 12.38 -18.50
N ILE A 55 8.59 11.89 -19.42
CA ILE A 55 9.01 11.44 -20.77
C ILE A 55 9.76 12.54 -21.53
N GLU A 56 9.29 13.78 -21.48
CA GLU A 56 9.94 14.92 -22.14
C GLU A 56 11.38 15.15 -21.69
N GLN A 57 11.68 14.80 -20.43
CA GLN A 57 13.04 14.88 -19.88
C GLN A 57 13.86 13.65 -20.24
N LEU A 58 13.25 12.46 -20.24
CA LEU A 58 13.93 11.21 -20.63
C LEU A 58 14.34 11.20 -22.11
N LEU A 59 13.61 11.90 -23.00
CA LEU A 59 13.96 12.07 -24.42
C LEU A 59 15.35 12.66 -24.65
N LYS A 60 15.89 13.38 -23.66
CA LYS A 60 17.22 14.01 -23.74
C LYS A 60 18.36 13.01 -23.51
N TYR A 61 18.04 11.79 -23.07
CA TYR A 61 19.01 10.73 -22.76
C TYR A 61 18.74 9.46 -23.57
N PRO A 62 18.81 9.54 -24.91
CA PRO A 62 18.53 8.39 -25.79
C PRO A 62 19.53 7.24 -25.59
N GLU A 63 20.68 7.48 -24.95
CA GLU A 63 21.63 6.44 -24.59
C GLU A 63 21.18 5.59 -23.38
N VAL A 64 20.26 6.11 -22.56
CA VAL A 64 19.72 5.42 -21.37
C VAL A 64 18.29 4.95 -21.58
N PHE A 65 17.44 5.77 -22.21
CA PHE A 65 16.02 5.47 -22.39
C PHE A 65 15.62 5.49 -23.87
N HIS A 66 15.01 4.41 -24.33
CA HIS A 66 14.43 4.31 -25.66
C HIS A 66 12.92 4.49 -25.59
N ILE A 67 12.40 5.50 -26.29
CA ILE A 67 10.95 5.70 -26.41
C ILE A 67 10.50 5.09 -27.72
N ARG A 68 9.95 3.88 -27.65
CA ARG A 68 9.55 3.12 -28.84
C ARG A 68 8.08 3.33 -29.15
N ALA A 69 7.77 3.44 -30.44
CA ALA A 69 6.42 3.26 -30.94
C ALA A 69 5.96 1.82 -30.62
N PRO A 70 4.69 1.60 -30.29
CA PRO A 70 4.21 0.26 -29.99
C PRO A 70 4.33 -0.64 -31.21
N GLU A 71 5.04 -1.76 -31.09
CA GLU A 71 5.06 -2.77 -32.16
C GLU A 71 3.67 -3.41 -32.32
N HIS A 72 2.91 -3.61 -31.23
CA HIS A 72 1.56 -4.22 -31.24
C HIS A 72 0.63 -3.67 -30.14
N GLY A 73 0.36 -2.36 -30.13
CA GLY A 73 -0.49 -1.68 -29.13
C GLY A 73 -0.76 -0.20 -29.46
N LYS A 74 -1.58 0.50 -28.66
CA LYS A 74 -1.98 1.90 -28.92
C LYS A 74 -1.09 2.97 -28.25
N GLN A 75 -0.06 2.61 -27.47
CA GLN A 75 0.76 3.57 -26.72
C GLN A 75 2.25 3.26 -26.79
N ASN A 76 3.07 4.31 -26.92
CA ASN A 76 4.54 4.21 -26.85
C ASN A 76 4.97 3.58 -25.51
N ILE A 77 6.16 2.99 -25.47
CA ILE A 77 6.78 2.55 -24.20
C ILE A 77 8.00 3.42 -23.90
N VAL A 78 8.35 3.51 -22.61
CA VAL A 78 9.66 3.99 -22.16
C VAL A 78 10.46 2.76 -21.76
N GLU A 79 11.45 2.39 -22.55
CA GLU A 79 12.27 1.21 -22.30
C GLU A 79 13.66 1.66 -21.80
N LEU A 80 14.13 1.07 -20.71
CA LEU A 80 15.54 1.20 -20.32
C LEU A 80 16.42 0.48 -21.35
N ASN A 81 17.52 1.09 -21.79
CA ASN A 81 18.36 0.59 -22.87
C ASN A 81 18.69 -0.91 -22.66
N PRO A 82 18.26 -1.80 -23.59
CA PRO A 82 18.40 -3.26 -23.44
C PRO A 82 19.85 -3.74 -23.47
N ALA A 83 20.81 -2.87 -23.84
CA ALA A 83 22.23 -3.16 -23.70
C ALA A 83 22.68 -3.28 -22.24
N PHE A 84 21.94 -2.73 -21.28
CA PHE A 84 22.24 -2.86 -19.85
C PHE A 84 21.74 -4.21 -19.34
N ARG A 85 22.64 -5.19 -19.24
CA ARG A 85 22.30 -6.60 -18.98
C ARG A 85 22.24 -6.99 -17.51
N ASP A 86 22.81 -6.20 -16.62
CA ASP A 86 22.90 -6.52 -15.20
C ASP A 86 22.30 -5.43 -14.30
N TYR A 87 21.93 -5.85 -13.09
CA TYR A 87 21.31 -5.01 -12.07
C TYR A 87 22.13 -3.75 -11.74
N ASN A 88 23.45 -3.87 -11.63
CA ASN A 88 24.31 -2.76 -11.22
C ASN A 88 24.40 -1.72 -12.32
N THR A 89 24.62 -2.13 -13.57
CA THR A 89 24.67 -1.22 -14.71
C THR A 89 23.35 -0.47 -14.89
N ARG A 90 22.21 -1.18 -14.83
CA ARG A 90 20.87 -0.56 -14.90
C ARG A 90 20.69 0.49 -13.80
N SER A 91 21.04 0.14 -12.57
CA SER A 91 20.92 1.03 -11.41
C SER A 91 21.80 2.27 -11.55
N GLN A 92 23.07 2.11 -11.95
CA GLN A 92 24.02 3.23 -12.10
C GLN A 92 23.59 4.20 -13.20
N GLN A 93 23.13 3.69 -14.35
CA GLN A 93 22.70 4.54 -15.46
C GLN A 93 21.46 5.37 -15.10
N VAL A 94 20.49 4.76 -14.42
CA VAL A 94 19.29 5.47 -13.94
C VAL A 94 19.62 6.46 -12.82
N ASP A 95 20.45 6.07 -11.86
CA ASP A 95 20.89 6.95 -10.76
C ASP A 95 21.62 8.20 -11.26
N ARG A 96 22.51 8.06 -12.26
CA ARG A 96 23.20 9.19 -12.90
C ARG A 96 22.22 10.26 -13.40
N ILE A 97 21.21 9.85 -14.17
CA ILE A 97 20.21 10.78 -14.74
C ILE A 97 19.35 11.40 -13.63
N LEU A 98 18.96 10.60 -12.64
CA LEU A 98 18.15 11.08 -11.52
C LEU A 98 18.89 12.10 -10.64
N ARG A 99 20.20 11.92 -10.44
CA ARG A 99 21.03 12.90 -9.74
C ARG A 99 21.15 14.20 -10.51
N GLU A 100 21.30 14.15 -11.83
CA GLU A 100 21.27 15.35 -12.68
C GLU A 100 19.91 16.08 -12.58
N PHE A 101 18.79 15.36 -12.64
CA PHE A 101 17.46 15.95 -12.42
C PHE A 101 17.30 16.57 -11.03
N ARG A 102 17.90 15.97 -10.01
CA ARG A 102 17.90 16.51 -8.64
C ARG A 102 18.70 17.80 -8.57
N GLU A 103 19.91 17.83 -9.12
CA GLU A 103 20.79 19.01 -9.14
C GLU A 103 20.13 20.19 -9.88
N GLN A 104 19.41 19.90 -10.97
CA GLN A 104 18.66 20.90 -11.72
C GLN A 104 17.33 21.31 -11.04
N GLY A 105 16.95 20.69 -9.92
CA GLY A 105 15.70 20.97 -9.21
C GLY A 105 14.44 20.66 -10.03
N MET A 106 14.54 19.75 -11.00
CA MET A 106 13.54 19.55 -12.06
C MET A 106 12.22 18.98 -11.54
N PHE A 107 12.29 18.09 -10.55
CA PHE A 107 11.12 17.45 -9.95
C PHE A 107 11.10 17.66 -8.45
N VAL A 108 9.98 18.15 -7.92
CA VAL A 108 9.78 18.34 -6.47
C VAL A 108 9.98 17.04 -5.68
N ALA A 109 9.70 15.89 -6.29
CA ALA A 109 9.91 14.57 -5.71
C ALA A 109 11.35 14.36 -5.23
N LEU A 110 12.34 14.78 -6.04
CA LEU A 110 13.76 14.56 -5.83
C LEU A 110 14.38 15.46 -4.75
N LYS A 111 13.65 16.46 -4.25
CA LYS A 111 14.05 17.21 -3.04
C LYS A 111 14.11 16.29 -1.81
N GLY A 112 13.33 15.21 -1.81
CA GLY A 112 13.30 14.22 -0.74
C GLY A 112 14.30 13.07 -0.92
N TRP A 113 15.40 13.26 -1.66
CA TRP A 113 16.45 12.26 -1.83
C TRP A 113 17.04 11.83 -0.48
N ARG A 114 17.23 10.53 -0.26
CA ARG A 114 17.65 9.98 1.04
C ARG A 114 18.87 9.06 0.97
N ASP A 115 19.36 8.78 -0.24
CA ASP A 115 20.33 7.70 -0.48
C ASP A 115 19.82 6.34 0.06
N GLU A 116 18.49 6.22 0.11
CA GLU A 116 17.74 5.02 0.47
C GLU A 116 17.05 4.52 -0.79
N CYS A 117 17.49 3.37 -1.29
CA CYS A 117 16.98 2.82 -2.53
C CYS A 117 15.90 1.77 -2.30
N TYR A 118 14.93 1.73 -3.21
CA TYR A 118 13.96 0.66 -3.36
C TYR A 118 14.32 -0.22 -4.56
N ASP A 119 13.95 -1.49 -4.47
CA ASP A 119 14.06 -2.42 -5.58
C ASP A 119 12.94 -2.21 -6.61
N VAL A 120 13.32 -2.10 -7.88
CA VAL A 120 12.38 -2.12 -9.00
C VAL A 120 12.24 -3.57 -9.48
N LYS A 121 11.08 -4.19 -9.21
CA LYS A 121 10.86 -5.63 -9.38
C LYS A 121 9.95 -5.98 -10.55
N SER A 122 10.30 -7.07 -11.23
CA SER A 122 9.41 -7.83 -12.11
C SER A 122 8.85 -9.07 -11.40
N SER A 123 8.10 -9.90 -12.11
CA SER A 123 7.70 -11.23 -11.61
C SER A 123 8.87 -12.21 -11.45
N THR A 124 10.04 -11.91 -12.02
CA THR A 124 11.21 -12.81 -12.01
C THR A 124 12.29 -12.37 -11.02
N GLY A 125 12.22 -11.15 -10.47
CA GLY A 125 13.15 -10.66 -9.46
C GLY A 125 13.37 -9.15 -9.52
N SER A 126 14.35 -8.67 -8.75
CA SER A 126 14.79 -7.28 -8.76
C SER A 126 15.63 -6.99 -10.02
N LEU A 127 15.27 -5.95 -10.78
CA LEU A 127 15.90 -5.61 -12.06
C LEU A 127 16.88 -4.43 -11.97
N LEU A 128 16.60 -3.48 -11.09
CA LEU A 128 17.48 -2.37 -10.69
C LEU A 128 17.05 -1.84 -9.32
N LYS A 129 17.81 -0.89 -8.78
CA LYS A 129 17.40 -0.06 -7.66
C LYS A 129 17.30 1.41 -8.03
N MET A 130 16.45 2.13 -7.30
CA MET A 130 16.18 3.55 -7.50
C MET A 130 15.99 4.22 -6.14
N ASP A 131 16.50 5.44 -5.95
CA ASP A 131 16.21 6.20 -4.73
C ASP A 131 14.69 6.31 -4.53
N ARG A 132 14.24 6.08 -3.30
CA ARG A 132 12.83 6.06 -2.91
C ARG A 132 12.09 7.30 -3.40
N SER A 133 12.73 8.47 -3.38
CA SER A 133 12.12 9.74 -3.80
C SER A 133 11.83 9.82 -5.30
N ALA A 134 12.55 9.04 -6.12
CA ALA A 134 12.44 9.04 -7.57
C ALA A 134 11.44 8.01 -8.12
N THR A 135 11.11 6.96 -7.34
CA THR A 135 10.19 5.87 -7.74
C THR A 135 8.86 6.38 -8.28
N CYS A 136 8.34 7.49 -7.74
CA CYS A 136 7.06 8.05 -8.16
C CYS A 136 7.10 8.76 -9.52
N LEU A 137 8.29 9.12 -10.02
CA LEU A 137 8.44 9.63 -11.39
C LEU A 137 8.25 8.52 -12.44
N PHE A 138 8.54 7.28 -12.04
CA PHE A 138 8.43 6.09 -12.88
C PHE A 138 7.23 5.22 -12.52
N GLY A 139 6.38 5.67 -11.57
CA GLY A 139 5.23 4.90 -11.09
C GLY A 139 5.61 3.47 -10.74
N VAL A 140 6.76 3.27 -10.09
CA VAL A 140 7.21 1.93 -9.69
C VAL A 140 6.35 1.46 -8.52
N ARG A 141 5.98 0.17 -8.54
CA ARG A 141 5.28 -0.45 -7.40
C ARG A 141 6.16 -0.38 -6.16
N ASN A 142 5.66 0.32 -5.15
CA ASN A 142 6.34 0.50 -3.88
C ASN A 142 5.75 -0.41 -2.82
N TYR A 143 6.62 -0.82 -1.91
CA TYR A 143 6.28 -1.67 -0.79
C TYR A 143 6.71 -0.98 0.50
N GLY A 144 5.90 -1.12 1.53
CA GLY A 144 6.21 -0.65 2.88
C GLY A 144 5.55 -1.53 3.91
N VAL A 145 5.80 -1.20 5.18
CA VAL A 145 5.27 -1.91 6.34
C VAL A 145 4.61 -0.92 7.26
N GLU A 146 3.52 -1.34 7.88
CA GLU A 146 2.72 -0.50 8.75
C GLU A 146 2.33 -1.32 9.98
N ILE A 147 2.48 -0.76 11.18
CA ILE A 147 2.10 -1.41 12.43
C ILE A 147 0.95 -0.64 13.09
N ASN A 148 -0.18 -1.32 13.26
CA ASN A 148 -1.24 -0.87 14.15
C ASN A 148 -0.91 -1.30 15.58
N GLY A 149 -0.32 -0.40 16.36
CA GLY A 149 -0.23 -0.58 17.81
C GLY A 149 -1.57 -0.27 18.46
N TYR A 150 -2.13 -1.22 19.20
CA TYR A 150 -3.43 -1.05 19.82
C TYR A 150 -3.47 -1.57 21.25
N VAL A 151 -4.41 -1.04 22.05
CA VAL A 151 -4.63 -1.40 23.45
C VAL A 151 -6.10 -1.76 23.64
N ARG A 152 -6.38 -2.83 24.38
CA ARG A 152 -7.73 -3.15 24.86
C ARG A 152 -7.95 -2.49 26.22
N HIS A 153 -8.24 -1.19 26.19
CA HIS A 153 -8.39 -0.39 27.39
C HIS A 153 -9.64 -0.83 28.18
N PRO A 154 -9.57 -0.98 29.52
CA PRO A 154 -10.68 -1.52 30.33
C PRO A 154 -11.97 -0.69 30.27
N THR A 155 -11.87 0.63 30.15
CA THR A 155 -13.02 1.55 30.10
C THR A 155 -13.31 2.11 28.71
N LYS A 156 -12.27 2.37 27.89
CA LYS A 156 -12.42 2.97 26.55
C LYS A 156 -12.63 1.94 25.44
N GLY A 157 -12.43 0.66 25.72
CA GLY A 157 -12.49 -0.41 24.72
C GLY A 157 -11.25 -0.40 23.83
N LEU A 158 -11.44 -0.63 22.53
CA LEU A 158 -10.34 -0.64 21.56
C LEU A 158 -9.77 0.75 21.37
N CYS A 159 -8.47 0.92 21.67
CA CYS A 159 -7.71 2.14 21.44
C CYS A 159 -6.53 1.86 20.50
N ILE A 160 -6.18 2.84 19.68
CA ILE A 160 -5.14 2.74 18.64
C ILE A 160 -4.13 3.86 18.86
N TRP A 161 -2.85 3.52 18.85
CA TRP A 161 -1.76 4.50 18.83
C TRP A 161 -1.61 5.08 17.43
N LEU A 162 -1.55 6.40 17.35
CA LEU A 162 -1.15 7.14 16.17
C LEU A 162 0.12 7.92 16.49
N GLN A 163 0.97 8.12 15.48
CA GLN A 163 2.13 8.98 15.59
C GLN A 163 1.89 10.29 14.85
N GLN A 164 2.53 11.35 15.30
CA GLN A 164 2.65 12.60 14.56
C GLN A 164 4.06 12.70 13.99
N ARG A 165 4.16 12.80 12.68
CA ARG A 165 5.42 12.87 11.95
C ARG A 165 6.17 14.14 12.35
N SER A 166 7.49 14.05 12.50
CA SER A 166 8.36 15.20 12.72
C SER A 166 8.18 16.25 11.63
N ASP A 167 8.20 17.53 12.01
CA ASP A 167 8.14 18.66 11.09
C ASP A 167 9.33 18.69 10.10
N THR A 168 10.39 17.93 10.38
CA THR A 168 11.58 17.79 9.51
C THR A 168 11.46 16.68 8.46
N LYS A 169 10.44 15.80 8.53
CA LYS A 169 10.23 14.74 7.52
C LYS A 169 10.05 15.39 6.15
N GLN A 170 10.76 14.87 5.14
CA GLN A 170 10.74 15.43 3.78
C GLN A 170 9.39 15.24 3.07
N THR A 171 8.51 14.40 3.62
CA THR A 171 7.16 14.15 3.11
C THR A 171 6.17 14.14 4.27
N TRP A 172 5.04 14.83 4.06
CA TRP A 172 3.97 14.94 5.04
C TRP A 172 4.45 15.39 6.44
N PRO A 173 5.26 16.46 6.56
CA PRO A 173 5.74 16.95 7.86
C PRO A 173 4.56 17.34 8.76
N GLY A 174 4.67 17.04 10.06
CA GLY A 174 3.67 17.40 11.08
C GLY A 174 2.34 16.64 11.02
N LYS A 175 2.14 15.76 10.03
CA LYS A 175 0.88 15.01 9.84
C LYS A 175 0.77 13.80 10.75
N TRP A 176 -0.46 13.43 11.09
CA TRP A 176 -0.79 12.16 11.76
C TRP A 176 -0.62 10.97 10.82
N ASP A 177 -0.14 9.87 11.37
CA ASP A 177 0.27 8.66 10.66
C ASP A 177 -0.04 7.41 11.53
N ASN A 178 0.09 6.21 10.95
CA ASN A 178 0.07 4.95 11.70
C ASN A 178 1.20 4.92 12.73
N MET A 179 1.05 4.19 13.84
CA MET A 179 2.03 4.19 14.94
C MET A 179 3.48 3.99 14.47
N VAL A 180 3.69 3.09 13.51
CA VAL A 180 4.99 2.82 12.87
C VAL A 180 4.77 2.64 11.38
N SER A 181 5.53 3.35 10.53
CA SER A 181 5.37 3.35 9.07
C SER A 181 6.73 3.35 8.37
N GLY A 182 7.07 2.25 7.71
CA GLY A 182 8.40 1.99 7.17
C GLY A 182 8.42 1.71 5.68
N GLY A 183 9.46 2.19 5.00
CA GLY A 183 9.72 1.86 3.60
C GLY A 183 10.46 0.53 3.42
N LEU A 184 10.12 -0.28 2.41
CA LEU A 184 10.87 -1.51 2.14
C LEU A 184 12.12 -1.23 1.29
N ALA A 185 13.21 -0.85 1.96
CA ALA A 185 14.50 -0.60 1.33
C ALA A 185 15.16 -1.87 0.77
N VAL A 186 16.07 -1.68 -0.20
CA VAL A 186 16.91 -2.75 -0.75
C VAL A 186 17.66 -3.47 0.37
N GLY A 187 17.61 -4.81 0.34
CA GLY A 187 18.35 -5.66 1.26
C GLY A 187 17.60 -6.04 2.54
N TYR A 188 16.42 -5.46 2.79
CA TYR A 188 15.62 -5.78 3.97
C TYR A 188 14.42 -6.69 3.63
N GLY A 189 14.13 -7.63 4.53
CA GLY A 189 12.88 -8.40 4.51
C GLY A 189 11.70 -7.62 5.11
N VAL A 190 10.47 -8.00 4.77
CA VAL A 190 9.24 -7.32 5.26
C VAL A 190 9.19 -7.30 6.80
N LEU A 191 9.33 -8.46 7.45
CA LEU A 191 9.31 -8.54 8.92
C LEU A 191 10.52 -7.83 9.54
N GLU A 192 11.68 -7.90 8.90
CA GLU A 192 12.90 -7.23 9.35
C GLU A 192 12.72 -5.71 9.36
N THR A 193 12.14 -5.15 8.29
CA THR A 193 11.77 -3.73 8.23
C THR A 193 10.77 -3.39 9.33
N ALA A 194 9.70 -4.17 9.51
CA ALA A 194 8.72 -3.88 10.56
C ALA A 194 9.36 -3.85 11.97
N ILE A 195 10.27 -4.78 12.27
CA ILE A 195 10.98 -4.82 13.55
C ILE A 195 11.95 -3.63 13.71
N LYS A 196 12.71 -3.29 12.66
CA LYS A 196 13.61 -2.13 12.66
C LYS A 196 12.85 -0.84 12.95
N GLU A 197 11.79 -0.59 12.19
CA GLU A 197 11.01 0.65 12.26
C GLU A 197 10.25 0.74 13.59
N ALA A 198 9.79 -0.39 14.15
CA ALA A 198 9.18 -0.42 15.48
C ALA A 198 10.16 0.00 16.59
N ALA A 199 11.45 -0.36 16.44
CA ALA A 199 12.48 0.05 17.38
C ALA A 199 12.86 1.54 17.20
N GLU A 200 12.95 2.02 15.97
CA GLU A 200 13.37 3.39 15.66
C GLU A 200 12.27 4.43 15.92
N GLU A 201 11.07 4.24 15.38
CA GLU A 201 10.00 5.24 15.48
C GLU A 201 9.30 5.22 16.84
N ALA A 202 9.12 4.05 17.46
CA ALA A 202 8.27 3.88 18.66
C ALA A 202 8.95 3.18 19.85
N SER A 203 10.25 2.89 19.77
CA SER A 203 11.04 2.26 20.84
C SER A 203 10.44 0.95 21.38
N ILE A 204 9.82 0.15 20.50
CA ILE A 204 9.16 -1.09 20.90
C ILE A 204 10.21 -2.11 21.36
N PRO A 205 10.18 -2.57 22.62
CA PRO A 205 11.18 -3.47 23.13
C PRO A 205 11.02 -4.90 22.58
N GLY A 206 12.12 -5.63 22.53
CA GLY A 206 12.18 -6.97 21.95
C GLY A 206 11.25 -8.02 22.59
N HIS A 207 10.76 -7.81 23.80
CA HIS A 207 9.77 -8.71 24.41
C HIS A 207 8.34 -8.44 23.93
N LEU A 208 8.00 -7.19 23.55
CA LEU A 208 6.69 -6.84 22.99
C LEU A 208 6.61 -7.17 21.50
N ILE A 209 7.68 -6.90 20.73
CA ILE A 209 7.69 -7.14 19.28
C ILE A 209 7.46 -8.61 18.89
N LYS A 210 7.70 -9.55 19.82
CA LYS A 210 7.41 -10.98 19.61
C LYS A 210 5.92 -11.28 19.40
N ASN A 211 5.04 -10.37 19.82
CA ASN A 211 3.59 -10.48 19.67
C ASN A 211 3.08 -9.83 18.37
N LEU A 212 3.97 -9.40 17.48
CA LEU A 212 3.61 -8.80 16.19
C LEU A 212 2.91 -9.85 15.31
N VAL A 213 1.71 -9.54 14.82
CA VAL A 213 0.89 -10.44 13.99
C VAL A 213 0.73 -9.85 12.59
N SER A 214 1.01 -10.65 11.56
CA SER A 214 0.71 -10.27 10.18
C SER A 214 -0.81 -10.21 9.97
N ALA A 215 -1.32 -9.06 9.55
CA ALA A 215 -2.75 -8.80 9.36
C ALA A 215 -3.18 -8.68 7.88
N GLY A 216 -2.23 -8.83 6.94
CA GLY A 216 -2.49 -8.80 5.50
C GLY A 216 -1.78 -7.63 4.83
N CYS A 217 -2.39 -7.04 3.81
CA CYS A 217 -1.89 -5.84 3.17
C CYS A 217 -3.01 -4.99 2.58
N VAL A 218 -2.78 -3.69 2.50
CA VAL A 218 -3.60 -2.75 1.72
C VAL A 218 -2.83 -2.30 0.49
N SER A 219 -3.55 -2.00 -0.59
CA SER A 219 -2.96 -1.49 -1.82
C SER A 219 -3.83 -0.40 -2.45
N PHE A 220 -3.16 0.68 -2.87
CA PHE A 220 -3.81 1.86 -3.43
C PHE A 220 -2.94 2.48 -4.51
N PHE A 221 -3.57 3.26 -5.41
CA PHE A 221 -2.85 4.00 -6.45
C PHE A 221 -3.15 5.50 -6.35
N PHE A 222 -2.28 6.19 -5.62
CA PHE A 222 -2.37 7.62 -5.39
C PHE A 222 -1.54 8.41 -6.41
N GLU A 223 -1.95 9.64 -6.70
CA GLU A 223 -1.18 10.61 -7.48
C GLU A 223 -1.12 11.92 -6.71
N SER A 224 0.06 12.54 -6.73
CA SER A 224 0.33 13.85 -6.17
C SER A 224 1.21 14.65 -7.12
N GLU A 225 1.49 15.91 -6.78
CA GLU A 225 2.48 16.77 -7.43
C GLU A 225 3.88 16.14 -7.55
N ARG A 226 4.19 15.12 -6.72
CA ARG A 226 5.45 14.38 -6.75
C ARG A 226 5.46 13.25 -7.79
N GLY A 227 4.29 12.78 -8.23
CA GLY A 227 4.16 11.69 -9.20
C GLY A 227 3.16 10.61 -8.76
N LEU A 228 3.44 9.39 -9.18
CA LEU A 228 2.56 8.23 -9.08
C LEU A 228 2.98 7.29 -7.94
N PHE A 229 2.04 6.89 -7.10
CA PHE A 229 2.27 6.07 -5.90
C PHE A 229 1.41 4.80 -5.93
N PRO A 230 1.81 3.77 -6.69
CA PRO A 230 1.22 2.44 -6.61
C PRO A 230 1.83 1.71 -5.41
N ASN A 231 1.22 1.87 -4.24
CA ASN A 231 1.74 1.37 -2.97
C ASN A 231 1.03 0.10 -2.53
N THR A 232 1.80 -0.83 -1.97
CA THR A 232 1.32 -1.97 -1.19
C THR A 232 1.96 -1.90 0.19
N GLU A 233 1.14 -1.74 1.23
CA GLU A 233 1.61 -1.68 2.61
C GLU A 233 1.29 -3.01 3.30
N PHE A 234 2.32 -3.71 3.79
CA PHE A 234 2.18 -4.92 4.58
C PHE A 234 1.80 -4.55 6.01
N VAL A 235 0.64 -5.01 6.45
CA VAL A 235 0.04 -4.59 7.72
C VAL A 235 0.36 -5.61 8.80
N TYR A 236 0.84 -5.11 9.92
CA TYR A 236 0.98 -5.86 11.14
C TYR A 236 0.14 -5.22 12.25
N ASP A 237 -0.38 -6.04 13.14
CA ASP A 237 -1.03 -5.58 14.35
C ASP A 237 -0.19 -5.98 15.56
N LEU A 238 -0.11 -5.09 16.55
CA LEU A 238 0.60 -5.30 17.79
C LEU A 238 -0.27 -4.87 18.97
N GLU A 239 -0.75 -5.85 19.75
CA GLU A 239 -1.41 -5.56 21.02
C GLU A 239 -0.36 -5.13 22.04
N LEU A 240 -0.55 -3.94 22.61
CA LEU A 240 0.36 -3.33 23.57
C LEU A 240 -0.26 -3.32 24.97
N PRO A 241 0.56 -3.43 26.02
CA PRO A 241 0.12 -3.20 27.39
C PRO A 241 -0.49 -1.79 27.57
N GLU A 242 -1.42 -1.66 28.51
CA GLU A 242 -2.07 -0.37 28.81
C GLU A 242 -1.08 0.69 29.31
N ASP A 243 -0.04 0.26 30.02
CA ASP A 243 1.01 1.11 30.58
C ASP A 243 2.17 1.38 29.61
N PHE A 244 2.16 0.77 28.42
CA PHE A 244 3.15 1.07 27.41
C PHE A 244 2.88 2.42 26.75
N VAL A 245 3.89 3.28 26.76
CA VAL A 245 3.89 4.57 26.05
C VAL A 245 5.02 4.54 25.03
N PRO A 246 4.73 4.66 23.72
CA PRO A 246 5.75 4.71 22.70
C PRO A 246 6.62 5.95 22.86
N ASP A 247 7.89 5.82 22.51
CA ASP A 247 8.86 6.91 22.54
C ASP A 247 9.67 6.93 21.25
N ASN A 248 10.08 8.11 20.81
CA ASN A 248 10.86 8.27 19.58
C ASN A 248 12.34 8.02 19.85
N SER A 249 12.99 7.13 19.09
CA SER A 249 14.42 6.87 19.19
C SER A 249 15.29 7.58 18.14
N ASP A 250 14.76 7.98 16.98
CA ASP A 250 15.55 8.43 15.82
C ASP A 250 15.29 9.87 15.34
N GLY A 251 14.29 10.55 15.91
CA GLY A 251 13.92 11.93 15.54
C GLY A 251 12.83 12.03 14.47
N GLU A 252 12.30 10.91 13.98
CA GLU A 252 11.32 10.89 12.89
C GLU A 252 9.88 11.17 13.35
N VAL A 253 9.61 11.10 14.66
CA VAL A 253 8.31 11.28 15.30
C VAL A 253 8.34 12.44 16.32
N GLN A 254 7.34 13.32 16.32
CA GLN A 254 7.30 14.42 17.30
C GLN A 254 6.28 14.22 18.42
N ASN A 255 5.30 13.36 18.23
CA ASN A 255 4.29 13.07 19.24
C ASN A 255 3.59 11.74 18.99
N PHE A 256 3.00 11.17 20.04
CA PHE A 256 2.12 10.01 19.97
C PHE A 256 0.77 10.31 20.62
N GLN A 257 -0.28 9.67 20.11
CA GLN A 257 -1.60 9.77 20.72
C GLN A 257 -2.34 8.43 20.68
N LEU A 258 -2.79 7.98 21.85
CA LEU A 258 -3.68 6.83 21.99
C LEU A 258 -5.14 7.32 21.90
N LEU A 259 -5.86 6.88 20.86
CA LEU A 259 -7.25 7.26 20.63
C LEU A 259 -8.19 6.06 20.73
N PRO A 260 -9.38 6.18 21.33
CA PRO A 260 -10.47 5.25 21.10
C PRO A 260 -10.74 5.06 19.61
N ALA A 261 -11.11 3.85 19.19
CA ALA A 261 -11.26 3.50 17.78
C ALA A 261 -12.22 4.44 17.01
N HIS A 262 -13.29 4.92 17.65
CA HIS A 262 -14.22 5.87 17.04
C HIS A 262 -13.61 7.27 16.85
N GLU A 263 -12.77 7.74 17.77
CA GLU A 263 -12.02 8.99 17.61
C GLU A 263 -10.94 8.86 16.55
N CYS A 264 -10.30 7.68 16.44
CA CYS A 264 -9.36 7.36 15.38
C CYS A 264 -10.03 7.43 13.99
N LEU A 265 -11.26 6.90 13.87
CA LEU A 265 -12.07 7.04 12.66
C LEU A 265 -12.34 8.52 12.31
N GLU A 266 -12.68 9.36 13.29
CA GLU A 266 -12.86 10.78 13.00
C GLU A 266 -11.54 11.46 12.61
N ARG A 267 -10.43 11.05 13.22
CA ARG A 267 -9.10 11.58 12.92
C ARG A 267 -8.66 11.34 11.47
N VAL A 268 -8.97 10.18 10.87
CA VAL A 268 -8.55 9.90 9.48
C VAL A 268 -9.20 10.82 8.43
N PHE A 269 -10.30 11.50 8.79
CA PHE A 269 -10.94 12.48 7.90
C PHE A 269 -10.33 13.87 7.98
N MET A 270 -9.48 14.13 8.97
CA MET A 270 -8.90 15.45 9.18
C MET A 270 -7.81 15.74 8.13
N PRO A 271 -7.66 17.00 7.69
CA PRO A 271 -6.69 17.37 6.65
C PRO A 271 -5.23 17.21 7.09
N ASP A 272 -4.97 17.15 8.38
CA ASP A 272 -3.66 16.89 8.99
C ASP A 272 -3.32 15.39 9.11
N PHE A 273 -4.19 14.48 8.66
CA PHE A 273 -3.85 13.07 8.52
C PHE A 273 -3.17 12.76 7.18
N LYS A 274 -2.10 11.96 7.18
CA LYS A 274 -1.38 11.54 5.98
C LYS A 274 -2.30 10.66 5.12
N THR A 275 -2.59 11.12 3.90
CA THR A 275 -3.62 10.49 3.05
C THR A 275 -3.29 9.04 2.69
N THR A 276 -2.01 8.69 2.52
CA THR A 276 -1.57 7.33 2.19
C THR A 276 -1.55 6.38 3.39
N SER A 277 -1.77 6.88 4.61
CA SER A 277 -1.85 6.10 5.85
C SER A 277 -3.30 5.74 6.21
N CYS A 278 -4.27 6.51 5.69
CA CYS A 278 -5.70 6.24 5.88
C CYS A 278 -6.10 4.79 5.55
N PRO A 279 -5.63 4.15 4.45
CA PRO A 279 -6.04 2.79 4.11
C PRO A 279 -5.80 1.77 5.22
N VAL A 280 -4.66 1.88 5.91
CA VAL A 280 -4.26 0.93 6.97
C VAL A 280 -5.17 1.04 8.19
N VAL A 281 -5.48 2.27 8.61
CA VAL A 281 -6.39 2.51 9.74
C VAL A 281 -7.80 2.02 9.39
N ILE A 282 -8.28 2.30 8.17
CA ILE A 282 -9.61 1.85 7.73
C ILE A 282 -9.67 0.32 7.70
N ASP A 283 -8.66 -0.34 7.15
CA ASP A 283 -8.54 -1.81 7.15
C ASP A 283 -8.60 -2.37 8.60
N PHE A 284 -7.83 -1.79 9.52
CA PHE A 284 -7.86 -2.18 10.93
C PHE A 284 -9.26 -2.03 11.55
N LEU A 285 -9.90 -0.88 11.35
CA LEU A 285 -11.24 -0.61 11.89
C LEU A 285 -12.32 -1.54 11.30
N ILE A 286 -12.16 -1.97 10.05
CA ILE A 286 -13.02 -2.98 9.42
C ILE A 286 -12.79 -4.36 10.06
N ARG A 287 -11.54 -4.82 10.14
CA ARG A 287 -11.18 -6.14 10.72
C ARG A 287 -11.60 -6.26 12.19
N HIS A 288 -11.66 -5.14 12.90
CA HIS A 288 -12.08 -5.07 14.30
C HIS A 288 -13.58 -4.73 14.51
N GLY A 289 -14.38 -4.66 13.43
CA GLY A 289 -15.83 -4.49 13.52
C GLY A 289 -16.32 -3.10 13.92
N ILE A 290 -15.49 -2.07 13.77
CA ILE A 290 -15.88 -0.67 14.00
C ILE A 290 -16.56 -0.10 12.76
N ILE A 291 -16.02 -0.40 11.58
CA ILE A 291 -16.66 -0.12 10.28
C ILE A 291 -17.30 -1.43 9.81
N THR A 292 -18.59 -1.40 9.53
CA THR A 292 -19.39 -2.59 9.20
C THR A 292 -20.35 -2.30 8.05
N PRO A 293 -20.86 -3.34 7.34
CA PRO A 293 -21.91 -3.17 6.35
C PRO A 293 -23.16 -2.47 6.88
N GLU A 294 -23.46 -2.60 8.18
CA GLU A 294 -24.60 -1.99 8.83
C GLU A 294 -24.45 -0.47 9.06
N ASN A 295 -23.20 0.04 9.10
CA ASN A 295 -22.93 1.45 9.38
C ASN A 295 -22.24 2.23 8.24
N GLU A 296 -21.82 1.55 7.17
CA GLU A 296 -21.20 2.16 5.98
C GLU A 296 -21.93 1.73 4.70
N SER A 297 -22.72 2.64 4.12
CA SER A 297 -23.57 2.34 2.97
C SER A 297 -22.82 1.96 1.70
N ASN A 298 -21.54 2.30 1.60
CA ASN A 298 -20.67 1.96 0.47
C ASN A 298 -19.58 0.93 0.86
N PHE A 299 -19.83 0.10 1.87
CA PHE A 299 -18.82 -0.81 2.47
C PHE A 299 -18.03 -1.64 1.45
N THR A 300 -18.69 -2.33 0.52
CA THR A 300 -18.00 -3.17 -0.48
C THR A 300 -17.08 -2.37 -1.40
N GLN A 301 -17.47 -1.16 -1.78
CA GLN A 301 -16.62 -0.28 -2.60
C GLN A 301 -15.41 0.24 -1.81
N VAL A 302 -15.57 0.50 -0.52
CA VAL A 302 -14.46 0.84 0.36
C VAL A 302 -13.46 -0.32 0.43
N ILE A 303 -13.94 -1.56 0.64
CA ILE A 303 -13.10 -2.77 0.63
C ILE A 303 -12.32 -2.91 -0.68
N GLU A 304 -13.00 -2.81 -1.83
CA GLU A 304 -12.34 -2.91 -3.14
C GLU A 304 -11.22 -1.86 -3.31
N LEU A 305 -11.44 -0.64 -2.82
CA LEU A 305 -10.46 0.44 -2.89
C LEU A 305 -9.33 0.32 -1.88
N LEU A 306 -9.43 -0.53 -0.85
CA LEU A 306 -8.31 -0.90 0.01
C LEU A 306 -7.41 -1.96 -0.62
N HIS A 307 -7.84 -2.59 -1.73
CA HIS A 307 -7.15 -3.70 -2.36
C HIS A 307 -7.03 -3.51 -3.88
N VAL A 308 -6.60 -2.33 -4.33
CA VAL A 308 -6.36 -2.07 -5.76
C VAL A 308 -5.38 -3.13 -6.30
N PRO A 309 -5.68 -3.80 -7.42
CA PRO A 309 -4.98 -5.01 -7.84
C PRO A 309 -3.66 -4.70 -8.57
N LEU A 310 -2.77 -3.94 -7.92
CA LEU A 310 -1.52 -3.41 -8.47
C LEU A 310 -0.62 -4.48 -9.11
N GLN A 311 -0.67 -5.72 -8.61
CA GLN A 311 0.10 -6.85 -9.15
C GLN A 311 -0.30 -7.25 -10.57
N SER A 312 -1.55 -6.96 -10.95
CA SER A 312 -2.13 -7.31 -12.24
C SER A 312 -2.29 -6.11 -13.18
N LEU A 313 -2.02 -4.88 -12.72
CA LEU A 313 -2.16 -3.67 -13.54
C LEU A 313 -1.07 -3.54 -14.59
N TYR A 314 0.15 -4.03 -14.33
CA TYR A 314 1.26 -3.95 -15.27
C TYR A 314 1.30 -5.20 -16.13
N THR A 315 0.75 -5.06 -17.34
CA THR A 315 0.46 -6.18 -18.24
C THR A 315 1.33 -6.22 -19.48
N TYR A 316 2.09 -5.16 -19.78
CA TYR A 316 2.97 -5.16 -20.94
C TYR A 316 4.09 -6.20 -20.78
N ARG A 317 4.21 -7.06 -21.80
CA ARG A 317 5.30 -8.03 -21.97
C ARG A 317 5.73 -7.99 -23.42
N THR A 318 7.04 -7.94 -23.67
CA THR A 318 7.57 -8.18 -25.02
C THR A 318 7.29 -9.63 -25.43
N PRO A 319 6.82 -9.90 -26.66
CA PRO A 319 6.83 -11.26 -27.19
C PRO A 319 8.28 -11.77 -27.17
N ASN A 320 8.52 -12.95 -26.60
CA ASN A 320 9.84 -13.56 -26.67
C ASN A 320 10.21 -13.78 -28.14
N GLU A 321 11.34 -13.23 -28.58
CA GLU A 321 12.05 -13.67 -29.78
C GLU A 321 12.53 -15.12 -29.54
N GLY A 322 11.63 -16.09 -29.69
CA GLY A 322 11.94 -17.50 -29.41
C GLY A 322 10.87 -18.50 -29.79
N THR A 323 9.63 -18.08 -30.03
CA THR A 323 8.57 -18.97 -30.54
C THR A 323 8.31 -18.73 -32.03
N ALA A 324 9.36 -18.83 -32.86
CA ALA A 324 9.24 -18.79 -34.33
C ALA A 324 9.20 -20.19 -34.99
N ASN A 325 9.20 -21.28 -34.21
CA ASN A 325 9.21 -22.65 -34.75
C ASN A 325 8.16 -23.56 -34.12
N ALA A 326 6.88 -23.24 -34.32
CA ALA A 326 5.81 -24.23 -34.26
C ALA A 326 4.94 -24.09 -35.52
N LYS A 327 5.01 -25.09 -36.41
CA LYS A 327 4.14 -25.19 -37.59
C LYS A 327 2.67 -25.21 -37.15
N PRO A 328 1.74 -24.60 -37.90
CA PRO A 328 0.33 -24.61 -37.53
C PRO A 328 -0.23 -26.01 -37.76
N ALA A 329 -0.73 -26.64 -36.68
CA ALA A 329 -1.58 -27.80 -36.81
C ALA A 329 -2.96 -27.32 -37.30
N ILE A 330 -3.30 -27.70 -38.54
CA ILE A 330 -4.62 -27.50 -39.11
C ILE A 330 -5.63 -28.23 -38.23
N THR A 331 -6.48 -27.47 -37.53
CA THR A 331 -7.69 -28.02 -36.91
C THR A 331 -8.85 -27.08 -37.22
N ASN A 332 -9.94 -27.68 -37.71
CA ASN A 332 -11.06 -27.03 -38.37
C ASN A 332 -11.69 -25.90 -37.55
N GLN A 333 -11.94 -24.79 -38.24
CA GLN A 333 -12.86 -23.73 -37.83
C GLN A 333 -14.26 -24.32 -37.66
N ARG A 334 -14.66 -24.49 -36.40
CA ARG A 334 -15.97 -24.17 -35.84
C ARG A 334 -15.87 -24.42 -34.34
N ASP A 335 -16.37 -23.46 -33.57
CA ASP A 335 -16.41 -23.44 -32.11
C ASP A 335 -15.08 -23.10 -31.44
N LEU A 336 -14.86 -21.79 -31.22
CA LEU A 336 -14.17 -21.18 -30.07
C LEU A 336 -14.12 -19.66 -30.29
N ASN A 337 -15.27 -19.00 -30.16
CA ASN A 337 -15.35 -17.54 -29.96
C ASN A 337 -15.76 -17.29 -28.52
N SER A 338 -14.80 -17.35 -27.61
CA SER A 338 -14.90 -16.81 -26.25
C SER A 338 -13.54 -16.98 -25.57
N SER A 339 -13.09 -15.97 -24.84
CA SER A 339 -11.88 -15.94 -24.00
C SER A 339 -10.59 -15.55 -24.71
N ASN A 340 -10.33 -14.23 -24.82
CA ASN A 340 -9.15 -13.63 -24.19
C ASN A 340 -9.11 -12.11 -24.35
N ASN A 341 -8.64 -11.46 -23.29
CA ASN A 341 -8.17 -10.06 -23.22
C ASN A 341 -9.20 -8.91 -23.13
N LYS A 342 -10.32 -9.10 -22.42
CA LYS A 342 -11.24 -8.01 -22.04
C LYS A 342 -11.40 -7.76 -20.53
N ASN A 343 -10.97 -8.69 -19.68
CA ASN A 343 -11.41 -8.72 -18.28
C ASN A 343 -10.89 -7.58 -17.39
N SER A 344 -9.71 -7.00 -17.64
CA SER A 344 -9.19 -5.93 -16.75
C SER A 344 -9.90 -4.59 -16.97
N ILE A 345 -10.05 -4.15 -18.22
CA ILE A 345 -10.73 -2.90 -18.56
C ILE A 345 -12.25 -3.06 -18.44
N GLU A 346 -12.81 -4.24 -18.76
CA GLU A 346 -14.22 -4.51 -18.52
C GLU A 346 -14.55 -4.58 -17.04
N ASN A 347 -13.68 -5.05 -16.14
CA ASN A 347 -13.97 -5.02 -14.69
C ASN A 347 -14.04 -3.58 -14.15
N VAL A 348 -13.14 -2.69 -14.57
CA VAL A 348 -13.19 -1.26 -14.20
C VAL A 348 -14.42 -0.55 -14.83
N LEU A 349 -14.78 -0.90 -16.07
CA LEU A 349 -15.99 -0.41 -16.72
C LEU A 349 -17.28 -1.05 -16.17
N LEU A 350 -17.23 -2.28 -15.65
CA LEU A 350 -18.33 -3.01 -15.02
C LEU A 350 -18.64 -2.41 -13.64
N CYS A 351 -17.62 -2.05 -12.85
CA CYS A 351 -17.81 -1.20 -11.66
C CYS A 351 -18.58 0.07 -12.06
N ARG A 352 -18.26 0.72 -13.20
CA ARG A 352 -18.99 1.89 -13.69
C ARG A 352 -20.40 1.62 -14.23
N ARG A 353 -20.68 0.43 -14.79
CA ARG A 353 -22.02 0.03 -15.26
C ARG A 353 -22.94 -0.36 -14.10
N LEU A 354 -22.41 -1.03 -13.07
CA LEU A 354 -23.12 -1.29 -11.82
C LEU A 354 -23.45 0.02 -11.07
N LEU A 355 -22.62 1.05 -11.23
CA LEU A 355 -22.85 2.41 -10.72
C LEU A 355 -23.95 3.22 -11.46
N ARG A 356 -24.57 2.70 -12.53
CA ARG A 356 -25.61 3.42 -13.31
C ARG A 356 -26.87 2.62 -13.66
N GLY A 357 -27.07 1.43 -13.10
CA GLY A 357 -28.22 0.57 -13.43
C GLY A 357 -29.38 0.68 -12.45
N ARG A 358 -30.51 1.24 -12.89
CA ARG A 358 -31.83 1.03 -12.25
C ARG A 358 -32.16 -0.46 -12.28
N VAL A 359 -32.45 -1.04 -11.12
CA VAL A 359 -33.05 -2.37 -11.00
C VAL A 359 -34.49 -2.19 -10.55
N GLU A 360 -35.45 -2.64 -11.37
CA GLU A 360 -36.85 -2.72 -10.98
C GLU A 360 -37.07 -3.89 -9.99
N PRO A 361 -37.97 -3.75 -9.00
CA PRO A 361 -38.17 -4.78 -8.00
C PRO A 361 -39.11 -5.88 -8.48
N VAL A 362 -38.66 -7.13 -8.36
CA VAL A 362 -39.53 -8.31 -8.38
C VAL A 362 -39.90 -8.65 -6.94
N LEU A 363 -41.19 -8.48 -6.61
CA LEU A 363 -41.80 -8.94 -5.36
C LEU A 363 -42.03 -10.46 -5.39
N ARG A 364 -41.72 -11.16 -4.28
CA ARG A 364 -42.65 -12.08 -3.59
C ARG A 364 -42.06 -12.78 -2.33
N ASN A 365 -42.70 -12.48 -1.20
CA ASN A 365 -43.17 -13.30 -0.06
C ASN A 365 -42.54 -14.65 0.33
N GLY A 366 -42.33 -14.85 1.64
CA GLY A 366 -42.40 -16.19 2.26
C GLY A 366 -41.85 -16.38 3.69
N ASN A 367 -42.66 -16.05 4.70
CA ASN A 367 -42.85 -16.63 6.06
C ASN A 367 -41.76 -17.37 6.90
N VAL A 368 -41.57 -16.86 8.13
CA VAL A 368 -41.81 -17.43 9.50
C VAL A 368 -41.14 -18.74 9.99
N ASN A 369 -40.35 -18.64 11.09
CA ASN A 369 -40.43 -19.34 12.43
C ASN A 369 -39.02 -19.28 13.11
N ARG A 370 -38.80 -18.71 14.29
CA ARG A 370 -39.13 -19.05 15.71
C ARG A 370 -38.26 -20.11 16.42
N ASP A 371 -37.78 -19.67 17.59
CA ASP A 371 -37.47 -20.36 18.85
C ASP A 371 -36.08 -20.98 19.11
N GLY A 372 -35.57 -20.72 20.34
CA GLY A 372 -34.69 -21.64 21.06
C GLY A 372 -33.58 -21.04 21.95
N GLN A 373 -33.90 -20.71 23.21
CA GLN A 373 -32.95 -20.41 24.31
C GLN A 373 -32.07 -21.63 24.68
N THR A 374 -30.87 -21.43 25.25
CA THR A 374 -30.59 -21.70 26.68
C THR A 374 -29.15 -21.36 27.13
N ASP A 375 -29.10 -21.05 28.43
CA ASP A 375 -28.09 -20.52 29.34
C ASP A 375 -27.10 -21.59 29.84
N GLN A 376 -25.85 -21.23 30.20
CA GLN A 376 -25.24 -21.61 31.49
C GLN A 376 -23.86 -20.99 31.77
N ARG A 377 -23.69 -20.62 33.05
CA ARG A 377 -22.61 -19.91 33.73
C ARG A 377 -21.52 -20.84 34.29
N ARG A 378 -20.27 -20.34 34.44
CA ARG A 378 -19.52 -20.10 35.72
C ARG A 378 -17.98 -20.19 35.56
N GLN A 379 -17.32 -19.21 36.18
CA GLN A 379 -15.88 -18.95 36.39
C GLN A 379 -15.28 -19.76 37.60
N PRO A 380 -14.11 -19.39 38.21
CA PRO A 380 -12.72 -19.23 37.73
C PRO A 380 -11.68 -19.92 38.67
N GLY A 381 -10.36 -19.84 38.38
CA GLY A 381 -9.35 -20.16 39.40
C GLY A 381 -7.86 -19.92 39.07
N ARG A 382 -7.32 -18.87 39.71
CA ARG A 382 -5.98 -18.70 40.33
C ARG A 382 -4.71 -18.35 39.54
N VAL A 383 -4.18 -17.21 40.01
CA VAL A 383 -2.86 -16.57 39.93
C VAL A 383 -1.79 -17.34 40.73
N LEU A 384 -0.53 -17.31 40.26
CA LEU A 384 0.67 -17.28 41.11
C LEU A 384 1.75 -16.38 40.48
N GLN A 385 2.22 -15.42 41.28
CA GLN A 385 3.44 -14.61 41.10
C GLN A 385 4.67 -15.40 41.58
N HIS A 386 5.84 -15.15 41.00
CA HIS A 386 7.05 -14.84 41.78
C HIS A 386 8.17 -14.22 40.91
N ASP A 387 8.96 -13.41 41.61
CA ASP A 387 9.86 -12.34 41.19
C ASP A 387 11.26 -12.71 40.67
N ALA A 388 11.82 -11.71 39.97
CA ALA A 388 13.19 -11.17 40.03
C ALA A 388 14.38 -11.92 39.38
N GLY A 389 15.02 -11.21 38.46
CA GLY A 389 16.43 -10.87 38.65
C GLY A 389 17.39 -11.03 37.45
N CYS A 390 17.76 -9.88 36.88
CA CYS A 390 19.11 -9.51 36.40
C CYS A 390 19.49 -9.63 34.91
N ASN A 391 20.01 -8.48 34.43
CA ASN A 391 20.98 -8.23 33.35
C ASN A 391 20.50 -8.07 31.89
N ALA A 392 19.86 -6.92 31.65
CA ALA A 392 19.66 -6.32 30.34
C ALA A 392 20.98 -5.71 29.78
N GLN A 393 21.82 -6.53 29.16
CA GLN A 393 22.79 -6.08 28.13
C GLN A 393 23.31 -7.21 27.24
N THR A 394 22.76 -8.42 27.33
CA THR A 394 23.23 -9.60 26.58
C THR A 394 22.17 -10.24 25.68
N GLU A 395 20.89 -9.85 25.80
CA GLU A 395 19.79 -10.56 25.12
C GLU A 395 19.54 -10.19 23.66
N VAL A 396 19.99 -9.02 23.17
CA VAL A 396 19.74 -8.61 21.77
C VAL A 396 20.51 -9.51 20.78
N GLY A 397 21.72 -9.96 21.16
CA GLY A 397 22.53 -10.87 20.34
C GLY A 397 22.07 -12.33 20.35
N GLU A 398 21.35 -12.74 21.40
CA GLU A 398 20.94 -14.14 21.59
C GLU A 398 19.61 -14.46 20.89
N VAL A 399 18.72 -13.47 20.74
CA VAL A 399 17.48 -13.61 19.96
C VAL A 399 17.78 -13.69 18.46
N ALA A 400 18.75 -12.93 17.94
CA ALA A 400 19.14 -13.00 16.53
C ALA A 400 19.67 -14.38 16.12
N ARG A 401 20.41 -15.07 17.01
CA ARG A 401 20.91 -16.43 16.77
C ARG A 401 19.81 -17.50 16.83
N LYS A 402 18.78 -17.33 17.67
CA LYS A 402 17.66 -18.28 17.77
C LYS A 402 16.67 -18.19 16.59
N VAL A 403 16.67 -17.10 15.84
CA VAL A 403 15.80 -16.88 14.67
C VAL A 403 16.55 -17.04 13.33
N GLY A 404 17.82 -17.43 13.36
CA GLY A 404 18.60 -17.73 12.15
C GLY A 404 19.03 -16.51 11.33
N ILE A 405 19.11 -15.33 11.96
CA ILE A 405 19.52 -14.08 11.30
C ILE A 405 20.96 -13.76 11.71
N LEU A 406 21.86 -13.71 10.72
CA LEU A 406 23.26 -13.36 10.91
C LEU A 406 23.41 -11.83 10.94
N VAL A 407 23.51 -11.24 12.13
CA VAL A 407 23.77 -9.79 12.27
C VAL A 407 25.28 -9.54 12.20
N ALA A 408 25.73 -8.80 11.18
CA ALA A 408 27.12 -8.35 11.07
C ALA A 408 27.41 -7.20 12.06
N PRO A 409 28.61 -7.09 12.66
CA PRO A 409 28.90 -6.05 13.63
C PRO A 409 29.00 -4.67 12.97
N LEU A 410 28.23 -3.71 13.47
CA LEU A 410 28.32 -2.30 13.10
C LEU A 410 29.64 -1.72 13.66
N VAL A 411 30.60 -1.40 12.78
CA VAL A 411 31.78 -0.63 13.16
C VAL A 411 31.37 0.83 13.29
N ARG A 412 31.44 1.36 14.52
CA ARG A 412 31.33 2.80 14.80
C ARG A 412 32.42 3.55 14.01
N ARG A 413 32.02 4.51 13.17
CA ARG A 413 32.92 5.59 12.74
C ARG A 413 32.50 6.88 13.43
N ILE A 414 33.51 7.50 14.05
CA ILE A 414 33.52 8.86 14.60
C ILE A 414 33.30 9.86 13.47
#